data_AF-H1W237-F1
#
_entry.id   AF-H1W237-F1
#
_cell.length_a   1.000
_cell.length_b   1.000
_cell.length_c   1.000
_cell.angle_alpha   90.00
_cell.angle_beta   90.00
_cell.angle_gamma   90.00
#
_symmetry.space_group_name_H-M   'P 1'
#
loop_
_entity.id
_entity.type
_entity.pdbx_description
1 polymer ?
#
loop_
_entity_poly.entity_id
_entity_poly.type
_entity_poly.pdbx_seq_one_letter_code
_entity_poly.pdbx_strand_id
1 'polypeptide(L)'
;MENRRGLTFSHLLVGRSITKGRLISLLKALHSVHTTASTDKATLNIPSALEKKFEEHSLARANHRVNIYANYGSKLRSRYYQHQEKYDALGPLAASLFARINEFLDTYEAEEKGVHAQVIHGDPVFSNAILSKDEKLVSFIDVRCQLENTLTPEGDIHYDLGKVLQSLCGYDHILFMSANNHDLRGALDVDQPLLDEADSDLLENLQEYFFTFLEETYSVRLHRKTLFRITASLFFSLIPLHRPELGAVFLRMCKETLDKASNINYGPGARSTAGVTLSRRASSNFGSDEKAREMPIVSGKGENLSIPNVVVTTKQ
;
A
#
# COMPACT_ATOMS: atom_id res chain seq x y z
N MET A 1 -16.20 18.39 12.41
CA MET A 1 -16.05 17.69 11.12
C MET A 1 -16.93 18.43 10.13
N GLU A 2 -16.35 18.99 9.07
CA GLU A 2 -17.11 19.76 8.07
C GLU A 2 -17.85 18.79 7.13
N ASN A 3 -19.14 19.04 6.87
CA ASN A 3 -19.92 18.20 5.96
C ASN A 3 -19.58 18.56 4.50
N ARG A 4 -18.87 17.66 3.81
CA ARG A 4 -18.48 17.83 2.40
C ARG A 4 -19.55 17.22 1.49
N ARG A 5 -20.22 18.07 0.69
CA ARG A 5 -21.22 17.65 -0.30
C ARG A 5 -20.56 17.39 -1.65
N GLY A 6 -20.83 16.23 -2.26
CA GLY A 6 -20.25 15.87 -3.55
C GLY A 6 -20.47 14.41 -3.92
N LEU A 7 -19.73 13.94 -4.93
CA LEU A 7 -19.64 12.53 -5.29
C LEU A 7 -18.24 12.03 -4.96
N THR A 8 -18.14 10.84 -4.37
CA THR A 8 -16.83 10.19 -4.19
C THR A 8 -16.29 9.76 -5.55
N PHE A 9 -14.97 9.68 -5.70
CA PHE A 9 -14.38 9.12 -6.91
C PHE A 9 -14.75 7.66 -7.15
N SER A 10 -15.09 6.86 -6.13
CA SER A 10 -15.59 5.49 -6.32
C SER A 10 -16.90 5.46 -7.10
N HIS A 11 -17.87 6.30 -6.72
CA HIS A 11 -19.14 6.43 -7.43
C HIS A 11 -18.95 6.92 -8.87
N LEU A 12 -17.99 7.84 -9.09
CA LEU A 12 -17.65 8.27 -10.45
C LEU A 12 -17.03 7.12 -11.26
N LEU A 13 -16.15 6.33 -10.66
CA LEU A 13 -15.47 5.22 -11.30
C LEU A 13 -16.45 4.08 -11.65
N VAL A 14 -17.13 3.53 -10.65
CA VAL A 14 -18.05 2.39 -10.82
C VAL A 14 -19.27 2.78 -11.69
N GLY A 15 -19.70 4.04 -11.63
CA GLY A 15 -20.73 4.59 -12.52
C GLY A 15 -20.23 4.99 -13.91
N ARG A 16 -19.00 4.61 -14.31
CA ARG A 16 -18.35 4.95 -15.59
C ARG A 16 -18.41 6.43 -15.97
N SER A 17 -18.42 7.28 -14.95
CA SER A 17 -18.53 8.73 -15.05
C SER A 17 -17.18 9.42 -14.77
N ILE A 18 -16.14 8.69 -14.38
CA ILE A 18 -14.80 9.26 -14.24
C ILE A 18 -14.24 9.58 -15.64
N THR A 19 -13.82 10.82 -15.85
CA THR A 19 -13.18 11.27 -17.08
C THR A 19 -11.70 11.53 -16.82
N LYS A 20 -10.90 11.64 -17.89
CA LYS A 20 -9.51 12.13 -17.79
C LYS A 20 -9.43 13.41 -16.95
N GLY A 21 -10.28 14.40 -17.24
CA GLY A 21 -10.30 15.68 -16.52
C GLY A 21 -10.55 15.51 -15.02
N ARG A 22 -11.53 14.68 -14.63
CA ARG A 22 -11.85 14.42 -13.22
C ARG A 22 -10.69 13.71 -12.51
N LEU A 23 -10.09 12.69 -13.14
CA LEU A 23 -8.91 12.02 -12.59
C LEU A 23 -7.74 13.00 -12.39
N ILE A 24 -7.43 13.82 -13.39
CA ILE A 24 -6.36 14.82 -13.29
C ILE A 24 -6.65 15.83 -12.17
N SER A 25 -7.90 16.23 -11.93
CA SER A 25 -8.25 17.08 -10.78
C SER A 25 -7.94 16.41 -9.43
N LEU A 26 -8.20 15.11 -9.27
CA LEU A 26 -7.81 14.35 -8.08
C LEU A 26 -6.30 14.31 -7.93
N LEU A 27 -5.57 13.99 -9.01
CA LEU A 27 -4.11 13.87 -8.96
C LEU A 27 -3.41 15.20 -8.68
N LYS A 28 -3.94 16.31 -9.23
CA LYS A 28 -3.48 17.66 -8.88
C LYS A 28 -3.71 17.99 -7.41
N ALA A 29 -4.89 17.63 -6.88
CA ALA A 29 -5.18 17.82 -5.47
C ALA A 29 -4.23 16.99 -4.58
N LEU A 30 -3.98 15.72 -4.92
CA LEU A 30 -3.05 14.87 -4.18
C LEU A 30 -1.60 15.38 -4.28
N HIS A 31 -1.16 15.78 -5.48
CA HIS A 31 0.15 16.40 -5.65
C HIS A 31 0.30 17.66 -4.79
N SER A 32 -0.75 18.49 -4.69
CA SER A 32 -0.72 19.66 -3.81
C SER A 32 -0.48 19.28 -2.34
N VAL A 33 -1.04 18.15 -1.87
CA VAL A 33 -0.75 17.61 -0.53
C VAL A 33 0.74 17.25 -0.42
N HIS A 34 1.27 16.47 -1.36
CA HIS A 34 2.67 16.04 -1.35
C HIS A 34 3.69 17.19 -1.43
N THR A 35 3.32 18.31 -2.05
CA THR A 35 4.19 19.50 -2.15
C THR A 35 3.94 20.54 -1.05
N THR A 36 2.98 20.30 -0.16
CA THR A 36 2.70 21.23 0.94
C THR A 36 3.84 21.17 1.96
N ALA A 37 4.42 22.33 2.26
CA ALA A 37 5.32 22.45 3.39
C ALA A 37 4.52 22.38 4.70
N SER A 38 4.97 21.55 5.63
CA SER A 38 4.51 21.56 7.02
C SER A 38 4.81 22.91 7.65
N THR A 39 3.88 23.40 8.47
CA THR A 39 4.08 24.62 9.26
C THR A 39 4.13 24.24 10.73
N ASP A 40 5.20 24.64 11.43
CA ASP A 40 5.31 24.42 12.88
C ASP A 40 4.32 25.28 13.70
N LYS A 41 3.56 26.15 13.03
CA LYS A 41 2.61 27.04 13.68
C LYS A 41 1.33 26.28 14.01
N ALA A 42 1.08 26.08 15.30
CA ALA A 42 -0.21 25.59 15.78
C ALA A 42 -1.34 26.53 15.32
N THR A 43 -2.28 26.00 14.54
CA THR A 43 -3.44 26.73 14.02
C THR A 43 -4.72 26.41 14.78
N LEU A 44 -4.71 25.35 15.60
CA LEU A 44 -5.86 24.89 16.37
C LEU A 44 -5.47 24.72 17.84
N ASN A 45 -6.35 25.15 18.74
CA ASN A 45 -6.20 24.89 20.17
C ASN A 45 -6.49 23.40 20.44
N ILE A 46 -5.51 22.68 20.97
CA ILE A 46 -5.64 21.26 21.33
C ILE A 46 -6.11 21.20 22.79
N PRO A 47 -7.26 20.55 23.09
CA PRO A 47 -7.69 20.34 24.47
C PRO A 47 -6.65 19.53 25.25
N SER A 48 -6.43 19.85 26.54
CA SER A 48 -5.44 19.18 27.39
C SER A 48 -5.60 17.66 27.48
N ALA A 49 -6.85 17.16 27.43
CA ALA A 49 -7.13 15.73 27.40
C ALA A 49 -6.61 15.01 26.13
N LEU A 50 -6.44 15.76 25.04
CA LEU A 50 -5.93 15.31 23.74
C LEU A 50 -4.42 15.49 23.65
N GLU A 51 -3.88 16.52 24.28
CA GLU A 51 -2.45 16.83 24.31
C GLU A 51 -1.64 15.65 24.85
N LYS A 52 -2.03 15.08 26.00
CA LYS A 52 -1.38 13.89 26.56
C LYS A 52 -1.38 12.70 25.59
N LYS A 53 -2.47 12.49 24.85
CA LYS A 53 -2.56 11.42 23.86
C LYS A 53 -1.64 11.68 22.66
N PHE A 54 -1.50 12.92 22.23
CA PHE A 54 -0.56 13.27 21.16
C PHE A 54 0.89 13.13 21.59
N GLU A 55 1.21 13.46 22.85
CA GLU A 55 2.56 13.25 23.41
C GLU A 55 2.94 11.76 23.45
N GLU A 56 2.00 10.87 23.79
CA GLU A 56 2.22 9.42 23.83
C GLU A 56 2.66 8.85 22.47
N HIS A 57 2.21 9.47 21.38
CA HIS A 57 2.51 9.09 20.00
C HIS A 57 3.45 10.08 19.29
N SER A 58 4.12 10.95 20.03
CA SER A 58 4.93 12.03 19.46
C SER A 58 6.26 11.54 18.87
N LEU A 59 6.76 12.27 17.87
CA LEU A 59 8.10 12.05 17.30
C LEU A 59 9.24 12.18 18.32
N ALA A 60 9.04 12.96 19.37
CA ALA A 60 10.02 13.11 20.45
C ALA A 60 10.29 11.79 21.18
N ARG A 61 9.28 10.91 21.26
CA ARG A 61 9.43 9.54 21.79
C ARG A 61 10.00 8.55 20.79
N ALA A 62 9.91 8.83 19.49
CA ALA A 62 10.40 7.99 18.41
C ALA A 62 11.84 8.35 17.97
N ASN A 63 12.70 8.80 18.89
CA ASN A 63 14.08 9.22 18.62
C ASN A 63 14.23 10.31 17.53
N HIS A 64 13.21 11.16 17.34
CA HIS A 64 13.24 12.34 16.45
C HIS A 64 13.48 12.03 14.95
N ARG A 65 13.24 10.80 14.48
CA ARG A 65 13.31 10.47 13.05
C ARG A 65 12.04 9.78 12.58
N VAL A 66 11.41 10.34 11.55
CA VAL A 66 10.28 9.71 10.87
C VAL A 66 10.79 8.51 10.07
N ASN A 67 10.30 7.31 10.38
CA ASN A 67 10.47 6.16 9.50
C ASN A 67 9.36 6.13 8.45
N ILE A 68 9.60 6.72 7.28
CA ILE A 68 8.61 6.72 6.18
C ILE A 68 8.27 5.32 5.64
N TYR A 69 9.07 4.30 5.98
CA TYR A 69 8.85 2.92 5.56
C TYR A 69 7.97 2.10 6.52
N ALA A 70 7.58 2.66 7.66
CA ALA A 70 6.85 1.96 8.72
C ALA A 70 5.48 1.39 8.28
N ASN A 71 4.95 1.82 7.13
CA ASN A 71 3.71 1.29 6.57
C ASN A 71 3.90 0.14 5.56
N TYR A 72 5.14 -0.31 5.31
CA TYR A 72 5.49 -1.34 4.35
C TYR A 72 5.77 -2.70 5.00
N GLY A 73 7.03 -3.13 5.08
CA GLY A 73 7.43 -4.50 5.42
C GLY A 73 6.99 -4.91 6.82
N SER A 74 7.15 -4.03 7.81
CA SER A 74 6.70 -4.28 9.19
C SER A 74 5.21 -4.56 9.26
N LYS A 75 4.39 -3.72 8.59
CA LYS A 75 2.94 -3.86 8.51
C LYS A 75 2.51 -5.12 7.79
N LEU A 76 3.15 -5.45 6.66
CA LEU A 76 2.88 -6.68 5.91
C LEU A 76 3.13 -7.92 6.78
N ARG A 77 4.32 -8.02 7.38
CA ARG A 77 4.71 -9.15 8.24
C ARG A 77 3.79 -9.28 9.43
N SER A 78 3.49 -8.17 10.11
CA SER A 78 2.58 -8.12 11.24
C SER A 78 1.20 -8.70 10.88
N ARG A 79 0.59 -8.24 9.76
CA ARG A 79 -0.71 -8.75 9.30
C ARG A 79 -0.65 -10.21 8.89
N TYR A 80 0.41 -10.64 8.21
CA TYR A 80 0.55 -12.02 7.77
C TYR A 80 0.59 -12.99 8.96
N TYR A 81 1.50 -12.75 9.92
CA TYR A 81 1.68 -13.65 11.06
C TYR A 81 0.53 -13.59 12.07
N GLN A 82 -0.11 -12.42 12.27
CA GLN A 82 -1.27 -12.32 13.17
C GLN A 82 -2.54 -12.97 12.62
N HIS A 83 -2.59 -13.23 11.31
CA HIS A 83 -3.76 -13.80 10.64
C HIS A 83 -3.37 -15.03 9.81
N GLN A 84 -2.39 -15.80 10.28
CA GLN A 84 -1.80 -16.92 9.54
C GLN A 84 -2.87 -17.92 9.04
N GLU A 85 -3.85 -18.27 9.87
CA GLU A 85 -4.95 -19.17 9.49
C GLU A 85 -5.72 -18.69 8.25
N LYS A 86 -5.96 -17.38 8.12
CA LYS A 86 -6.66 -16.82 6.96
C LYS A 86 -5.83 -16.92 5.69
N TYR A 87 -4.51 -16.79 5.78
CA TYR A 87 -3.61 -16.92 4.63
C TYR A 87 -3.38 -18.38 4.25
N ASP A 88 -3.23 -19.26 5.23
CA ASP A 88 -3.05 -20.69 5.01
C ASP A 88 -4.28 -21.30 4.32
N ALA A 89 -5.49 -20.83 4.68
CA ALA A 89 -6.74 -21.22 4.02
C ALA A 89 -6.81 -20.84 2.53
N LEU A 90 -6.00 -19.87 2.08
CA LEU A 90 -5.89 -19.47 0.66
C LEU A 90 -4.84 -20.30 -0.11
N GLY A 91 -4.15 -21.22 0.55
CA GLY A 91 -3.24 -22.17 -0.05
C GLY A 91 -1.83 -21.63 -0.36
N PRO A 92 -0.98 -22.44 -1.02
CA PRO A 92 0.45 -22.17 -1.16
C PRO A 92 0.78 -20.91 -1.98
N LEU A 93 -0.15 -20.46 -2.82
CA LEU A 93 -0.01 -19.21 -3.56
C LEU A 93 0.15 -18.02 -2.60
N ALA A 94 -0.59 -17.98 -1.48
CA ALA A 94 -0.49 -16.90 -0.51
C ALA A 94 0.91 -16.79 0.10
N ALA A 95 1.50 -17.92 0.49
CA ALA A 95 2.87 -17.95 1.01
C ALA A 95 3.91 -17.52 -0.05
N SER A 96 3.74 -17.95 -1.31
CA SER A 96 4.62 -17.56 -2.41
C SER A 96 4.55 -16.05 -2.69
N LEU A 97 3.35 -15.47 -2.73
CA LEU A 97 3.18 -14.03 -2.91
C LEU A 97 3.71 -13.24 -1.71
N PHE A 98 3.47 -13.71 -0.48
CA PHE A 98 4.06 -13.10 0.71
C PHE A 98 5.59 -13.02 0.61
N ALA A 99 6.27 -14.11 0.28
CA ALA A 99 7.73 -14.13 0.18
C ALA A 99 8.24 -13.12 -0.85
N ARG A 100 7.64 -13.09 -2.06
CA ARG A 100 8.00 -12.14 -3.13
C ARG A 100 7.78 -10.69 -2.74
N ILE A 101 6.68 -10.38 -2.06
CA ILE A 101 6.37 -9.01 -1.63
C ILE A 101 7.29 -8.61 -0.49
N ASN A 102 7.52 -9.49 0.48
CA ASN A 102 8.38 -9.22 1.62
C ASN A 102 9.82 -8.92 1.17
N GLU A 103 10.38 -9.75 0.28
CA GLU A 103 11.71 -9.51 -0.31
C GLU A 103 11.77 -8.16 -1.06
N PHE A 104 10.72 -7.83 -1.83
CA PHE A 104 10.64 -6.55 -2.51
C PHE A 104 10.64 -5.37 -1.53
N LEU A 105 9.83 -5.42 -0.46
CA LEU A 105 9.73 -4.33 0.52
C LEU A 105 11.02 -4.18 1.33
N ASP A 106 11.65 -5.29 1.71
CA ASP A 106 12.95 -5.28 2.40
C ASP A 106 14.02 -4.63 1.51
N THR A 107 14.05 -4.97 0.21
CA THR A 107 14.96 -4.33 -0.75
C THR A 107 14.62 -2.85 -0.94
N TYR A 108 13.33 -2.50 -1.03
CA TYR A 108 12.86 -1.13 -1.23
C TYR A 108 13.29 -0.19 -0.08
N GLU A 109 13.16 -0.67 1.15
CA GLU A 109 13.59 0.03 2.36
C GLU A 109 15.13 0.08 2.46
N ALA A 110 15.82 -1.05 2.25
CA ALA A 110 17.28 -1.12 2.34
C ALA A 110 18.01 -0.25 1.29
N GLU A 111 17.40 -0.08 0.10
CA GLU A 111 17.93 0.78 -0.96
C GLU A 111 17.42 2.23 -0.89
N GLU A 112 16.71 2.60 0.18
CA GLU A 112 16.17 3.94 0.43
C GLU A 112 15.36 4.51 -0.75
N LYS A 113 14.54 3.67 -1.39
CA LYS A 113 13.79 4.04 -2.61
C LYS A 113 12.54 4.90 -2.36
N GLY A 114 12.20 5.14 -1.10
CA GLY A 114 11.10 6.01 -0.70
C GLY A 114 11.35 7.46 -1.10
N VAL A 115 10.27 8.19 -1.41
CA VAL A 115 10.35 9.62 -1.69
C VAL A 115 9.59 10.35 -0.60
N HIS A 116 10.34 11.00 0.28
CA HIS A 116 9.81 11.75 1.41
C HIS A 116 8.94 12.92 0.94
N ALA A 117 7.78 13.07 1.59
CA ALA A 117 6.99 14.29 1.61
C ALA A 117 6.67 14.67 3.07
N GLN A 118 6.59 15.98 3.31
CA GLN A 118 6.22 16.50 4.62
C GLN A 118 4.75 16.22 4.98
N VAL A 119 3.91 16.04 3.96
CA VAL A 119 2.51 15.70 4.12
C VAL A 119 2.12 14.64 3.09
N ILE A 120 1.59 13.52 3.57
CA ILE A 120 0.86 12.54 2.79
C ILE A 120 -0.56 12.39 3.37
N HIS A 121 -1.48 11.89 2.55
CA HIS A 121 -2.82 11.52 2.97
C HIS A 121 -2.81 10.21 3.80
N GLY A 122 -2.08 9.20 3.34
CA GLY A 122 -1.94 7.88 3.94
C GLY A 122 -3.03 6.87 3.56
N ASP A 123 -4.13 7.30 2.94
CA ASP A 123 -5.18 6.42 2.40
C ASP A 123 -6.03 7.03 1.25
N PRO A 124 -5.43 7.63 0.20
CA PRO A 124 -6.17 8.36 -0.84
C PRO A 124 -6.82 7.43 -1.88
N VAL A 125 -7.42 6.33 -1.44
CA VAL A 125 -8.31 5.52 -2.30
C VAL A 125 -9.50 6.37 -2.75
N PHE A 126 -10.14 5.99 -3.85
CA PHE A 126 -11.21 6.81 -4.46
C PHE A 126 -12.43 7.03 -3.56
N SER A 127 -12.68 6.16 -2.58
CA SER A 127 -13.76 6.35 -1.60
C SER A 127 -13.48 7.50 -0.63
N ASN A 128 -12.21 7.86 -0.48
CA ASN A 128 -11.71 8.90 0.42
C ASN A 128 -11.47 10.23 -0.31
N ALA A 129 -11.85 10.33 -1.59
CA ALA A 129 -11.78 11.55 -2.37
C ALA A 129 -13.19 11.96 -2.84
N ILE A 130 -13.58 13.21 -2.58
CA ILE A 130 -14.89 13.77 -2.93
C ILE A 130 -14.71 14.90 -3.94
N LEU A 131 -15.36 14.78 -5.10
CA LEU A 131 -15.50 15.86 -6.06
C LEU A 131 -16.71 16.72 -5.68
N SER A 132 -16.51 18.04 -5.55
CA SER A 132 -17.57 18.99 -5.27
C SER A 132 -18.64 19.00 -6.38
N LYS A 133 -19.86 19.44 -6.04
CA LYS A 133 -20.98 19.48 -7.00
C LYS A 133 -20.74 20.34 -8.24
N ASP A 134 -19.91 21.38 -8.12
CA ASP A 134 -19.50 22.25 -9.22
C ASP A 134 -18.25 21.75 -9.95
N GLU A 135 -17.72 20.59 -9.55
CA GLU A 135 -16.54 19.91 -10.11
C GLU A 135 -15.23 20.72 -10.02
N LYS A 136 -15.19 21.76 -9.18
CA LYS A 136 -14.02 22.64 -9.04
C LYS A 136 -13.05 22.22 -7.95
N LEU A 137 -13.51 21.46 -6.95
CA LEU A 137 -12.73 21.11 -5.77
C LEU A 137 -12.75 19.61 -5.54
N VAL A 138 -11.57 19.05 -5.26
CA VAL A 138 -11.42 17.71 -4.69
C VAL A 138 -11.08 17.85 -3.21
N SER A 139 -11.88 17.24 -2.35
CA SER A 139 -11.65 17.17 -0.90
C SER A 139 -11.29 15.75 -0.51
N PHE A 140 -10.21 15.57 0.23
CA PHE A 140 -9.85 14.29 0.82
C PHE A 140 -10.41 14.16 2.23
N ILE A 141 -10.80 12.94 2.60
CA ILE A 141 -11.30 12.58 3.94
C ILE A 141 -10.57 11.32 4.43
N ASP A 142 -10.65 11.03 5.73
CA ASP A 142 -9.98 9.88 6.35
C ASP A 142 -8.44 9.91 6.17
N VAL A 143 -7.85 11.08 6.45
CA VAL A 143 -6.40 11.24 6.55
C VAL A 143 -5.85 10.42 7.71
N ARG A 144 -4.76 9.67 7.49
CA ARG A 144 -4.20 8.76 8.50
C ARG A 144 -3.33 9.49 9.53
N CYS A 145 -2.47 10.39 9.08
CA CYS A 145 -1.51 11.15 9.90
C CYS A 145 -0.75 10.29 10.95
N GLN A 146 -0.46 9.04 10.61
CA GLN A 146 0.14 8.07 11.52
C GLN A 146 0.99 7.06 10.75
N LEU A 147 2.20 6.84 11.26
CA LEU A 147 3.13 5.79 10.84
C LEU A 147 3.38 4.88 12.05
N GLU A 148 2.86 3.65 12.00
CA GLU A 148 2.81 2.73 13.15
C GLU A 148 2.23 3.41 14.41
N ASN A 149 3.04 3.63 15.45
CA ASN A 149 2.62 4.26 16.70
C ASN A 149 2.99 5.75 16.77
N THR A 150 3.47 6.33 15.68
CA THR A 150 3.95 7.71 15.62
C THR A 150 2.97 8.58 14.84
N LEU A 151 2.43 9.62 15.48
CA LEU A 151 1.64 10.64 14.80
C LEU A 151 2.56 11.54 14.00
N THR A 152 2.36 11.54 12.68
CA THR A 152 3.10 12.39 11.75
C THR A 152 2.34 12.49 10.42
N PRO A 153 2.28 13.68 9.80
CA PRO A 153 1.77 13.83 8.45
C PRO A 153 2.78 13.37 7.39
N GLU A 154 4.06 13.23 7.77
CA GLU A 154 5.14 12.89 6.85
C GLU A 154 5.03 11.44 6.37
N GLY A 155 5.58 11.16 5.19
CA GLY A 155 5.61 9.80 4.66
C GLY A 155 6.22 9.69 3.28
N ASP A 156 6.04 8.53 2.67
CA ASP A 156 6.49 8.24 1.31
C ASP A 156 5.36 8.45 0.31
N ILE A 157 5.56 9.30 -0.70
CA ILE A 157 4.53 9.57 -1.73
C ILE A 157 4.16 8.31 -2.52
N HIS A 158 5.06 7.32 -2.62
CA HIS A 158 4.73 6.07 -3.32
C HIS A 158 3.61 5.31 -2.61
N TYR A 159 3.43 5.49 -1.30
CA TYR A 159 2.36 4.86 -0.54
C TYR A 159 0.99 5.39 -1.00
N ASP A 160 0.85 6.72 -1.06
CA ASP A 160 -0.36 7.40 -1.52
C ASP A 160 -0.65 7.13 -2.99
N LEU A 161 0.38 7.18 -3.83
CA LEU A 161 0.25 6.86 -5.25
C LEU A 161 -0.13 5.38 -5.46
N GLY A 162 0.39 4.47 -4.64
CA GLY A 162 -0.02 3.06 -4.62
C GLY A 162 -1.47 2.87 -4.20
N LYS A 163 -2.00 3.71 -3.32
CA LYS A 163 -3.42 3.71 -2.89
C LYS A 163 -4.36 4.24 -3.98
N VAL A 164 -3.94 5.27 -4.73
CA VAL A 164 -4.66 5.68 -5.93
C VAL A 164 -4.63 4.57 -6.98
N LEU A 165 -3.45 3.99 -7.24
CA LEU A 165 -3.30 2.89 -8.19
C LEU A 165 -4.10 1.64 -7.77
N GLN A 166 -4.23 1.37 -6.48
CA GLN A 166 -5.13 0.33 -5.95
C GLN A 166 -6.57 0.54 -6.43
N SER A 167 -7.08 1.77 -6.40
CA SER A 167 -8.41 2.12 -6.95
C SER A 167 -8.47 1.87 -8.45
N LEU A 168 -7.42 2.29 -9.17
CA LEU A 168 -7.27 2.10 -10.61
C LEU A 168 -7.00 0.64 -11.03
N CYS A 169 -6.70 -0.25 -10.09
CA CYS A 169 -6.62 -1.70 -10.30
C CYS A 169 -7.94 -2.42 -9.98
N GLY A 170 -9.04 -1.67 -9.76
CA GLY A 170 -10.38 -2.24 -9.61
C GLY A 170 -10.85 -2.44 -8.17
N TYR A 171 -10.10 -1.94 -7.17
CA TYR A 171 -10.47 -2.07 -5.75
C TYR A 171 -11.91 -1.62 -5.47
N ASP A 172 -12.28 -0.44 -5.97
CA ASP A 172 -13.60 0.14 -5.74
C ASP A 172 -14.74 -0.66 -6.41
N HIS A 173 -14.48 -1.27 -7.57
CA HIS A 173 -15.47 -2.16 -8.20
C HIS A 173 -15.74 -3.39 -7.33
N ILE A 174 -14.68 -4.03 -6.81
CA ILE A 174 -14.82 -5.21 -5.94
C ILE A 174 -15.58 -4.86 -4.65
N LEU A 175 -15.27 -3.72 -4.02
CA LEU A 175 -16.01 -3.27 -2.85
C LEU A 175 -17.48 -2.99 -3.15
N PHE A 176 -17.77 -2.36 -4.29
CA PHE A 176 -19.14 -2.06 -4.69
C PHE A 176 -19.94 -3.34 -4.99
N MET A 177 -19.35 -4.29 -5.72
CA MET A 177 -19.95 -5.60 -5.98
C MET A 177 -20.24 -6.36 -4.68
N SER A 178 -19.28 -6.38 -3.75
CA SER A 178 -19.44 -7.01 -2.44
C SER A 178 -20.55 -6.37 -1.61
N ALA A 179 -20.63 -5.04 -1.60
CA ALA A 179 -21.67 -4.29 -0.90
C ALA A 179 -23.08 -4.54 -1.45
N ASN A 180 -23.18 -4.88 -2.74
CA ASN A 180 -24.43 -5.21 -3.42
C ASN A 180 -24.71 -6.73 -3.50
N ASN A 181 -23.99 -7.54 -2.71
CA ASN A 181 -24.15 -9.00 -2.62
C ASN A 181 -23.97 -9.74 -3.95
N HIS A 182 -23.12 -9.24 -4.84
CA HIS A 182 -22.73 -9.99 -6.03
C HIS A 182 -21.96 -11.26 -5.65
N ASP A 183 -22.19 -12.35 -6.38
CA ASP A 183 -21.45 -13.59 -6.17
C ASP A 183 -20.04 -13.48 -6.79
N LEU A 184 -19.05 -13.28 -5.93
CA LEU A 184 -17.64 -13.17 -6.34
C LEU A 184 -16.92 -14.53 -6.35
N ARG A 185 -17.61 -15.66 -6.09
CA ARG A 185 -16.97 -16.99 -6.11
C ARG A 185 -16.47 -17.36 -7.51
N GLY A 186 -17.22 -16.99 -8.54
CA GLY A 186 -16.79 -17.14 -9.94
C GLY A 186 -15.58 -16.29 -10.30
N ALA A 187 -15.33 -15.21 -9.54
CA ALA A 187 -14.16 -14.35 -9.69
C ALA A 187 -12.84 -15.04 -9.26
N LEU A 188 -12.92 -16.28 -8.77
CA LEU A 188 -11.75 -17.13 -8.48
C LEU A 188 -11.39 -18.05 -9.64
N ASP A 189 -12.24 -18.15 -10.67
CA ASP A 189 -11.89 -18.82 -11.91
C ASP A 189 -10.87 -17.96 -12.67
N VAL A 190 -9.66 -18.51 -12.83
CA VAL A 190 -8.54 -17.83 -13.50
C VAL A 190 -8.81 -17.54 -14.97
N ASP A 191 -9.74 -18.26 -15.60
CA ASP A 191 -10.11 -18.08 -17.01
C ASP A 191 -11.18 -17.01 -17.22
N GLN A 192 -11.80 -16.51 -16.15
CA GLN A 192 -12.80 -15.44 -16.20
C GLN A 192 -12.23 -14.13 -15.64
N PRO A 193 -12.39 -12.99 -16.32
CA PRO A 193 -11.93 -11.71 -15.79
C PRO A 193 -12.72 -11.30 -14.54
N LEU A 194 -12.07 -10.59 -13.61
CA LEU A 194 -12.72 -10.08 -12.38
C LEU A 194 -13.80 -9.02 -12.68
N LEU A 195 -13.59 -8.25 -13.75
CA LEU A 195 -14.42 -7.14 -14.19
C LEU A 195 -14.83 -7.39 -15.64
N ASP A 196 -15.91 -6.75 -16.08
CA ASP A 196 -16.27 -6.80 -17.49
C ASP A 196 -15.26 -6.05 -18.37
N GLU A 197 -15.35 -6.25 -19.68
CA GLU A 197 -14.45 -5.65 -20.67
C GLU A 197 -14.48 -4.12 -20.59
N ALA A 198 -15.66 -3.52 -20.44
CA ALA A 198 -15.82 -2.07 -20.39
C ALA A 198 -15.16 -1.43 -19.16
N ASP A 199 -15.29 -2.06 -17.98
CA ASP A 199 -14.61 -1.61 -16.76
C ASP A 199 -13.09 -1.83 -16.87
N SER A 200 -12.66 -2.95 -17.46
CA SER A 200 -11.24 -3.25 -17.67
C SER A 200 -10.57 -2.22 -18.58
N ASP A 201 -11.19 -1.92 -19.73
CA ASP A 201 -10.71 -0.90 -20.68
C ASP A 201 -10.68 0.49 -20.06
N LEU A 202 -11.70 0.85 -19.28
CA LEU A 202 -11.74 2.12 -18.56
C LEU A 202 -10.56 2.22 -17.59
N LEU A 203 -10.33 1.20 -16.76
CA LEU A 203 -9.25 1.19 -15.78
C LEU A 203 -7.86 1.26 -16.44
N GLU A 204 -7.65 0.56 -17.55
CA GLU A 204 -6.39 0.63 -18.31
C GLU A 204 -6.13 2.04 -18.85
N ASN A 205 -7.14 2.67 -19.45
CA ASN A 205 -7.04 4.06 -19.91
C ASN A 205 -6.73 5.04 -18.76
N LEU A 206 -7.37 4.87 -17.60
CA LEU A 206 -7.12 5.70 -16.43
C LEU A 206 -5.72 5.47 -15.83
N GLN A 207 -5.21 4.23 -15.85
CA GLN A 207 -3.83 3.93 -15.44
C GLN A 207 -2.81 4.64 -16.34
N GLU A 208 -3.05 4.70 -17.65
CA GLU A 208 -2.16 5.45 -18.54
C GLU A 208 -2.19 6.95 -18.23
N TYR A 209 -3.38 7.55 -18.03
CA TYR A 209 -3.47 8.95 -17.62
C TYR A 209 -2.80 9.22 -16.27
N PHE A 210 -2.91 8.28 -15.33
CA PHE A 210 -2.22 8.35 -14.05
C PHE A 210 -0.70 8.39 -14.22
N PHE A 211 -0.13 7.44 -14.97
CA PHE A 211 1.32 7.39 -15.16
C PHE A 211 1.86 8.55 -15.99
N THR A 212 1.16 8.99 -17.03
CA THR A 212 1.51 10.22 -17.77
C THR A 212 1.55 11.42 -16.83
N PHE A 213 0.53 11.60 -15.97
CA PHE A 213 0.52 12.69 -15.01
C PHE A 213 1.72 12.61 -14.04
N LEU A 214 2.09 11.42 -13.56
CA LEU A 214 3.24 11.25 -12.67
C LEU A 214 4.55 11.66 -13.35
N GLU A 215 4.77 11.23 -14.59
CA GLU A 215 5.95 11.55 -15.38
C GLU A 215 6.06 13.05 -15.70
N GLU A 216 4.93 13.72 -15.94
CA GLU A 216 4.89 15.15 -16.27
C GLU A 216 4.96 16.08 -15.04
N THR A 217 4.50 15.62 -13.87
CA THR A 217 4.27 16.49 -12.71
C THR A 217 5.30 16.31 -11.59
N TYR A 218 5.71 15.08 -11.30
CA TYR A 218 6.67 14.83 -10.22
C TYR A 218 8.09 14.99 -10.74
N SER A 219 8.92 15.75 -10.00
CA SER A 219 10.33 15.97 -10.34
C SER A 219 11.21 14.75 -10.14
N VAL A 220 10.73 13.78 -9.34
CA VAL A 220 11.40 12.51 -9.09
C VAL A 220 10.93 11.44 -10.08
N ARG A 221 11.82 10.52 -10.43
CA ARG A 221 11.46 9.41 -11.32
C ARG A 221 10.62 8.36 -10.56
N LEU A 222 9.33 8.31 -10.88
CA LEU A 222 8.39 7.34 -10.32
C LEU A 222 8.25 6.14 -11.26
N HIS A 223 8.80 5.00 -10.84
CA HIS A 223 8.78 3.79 -11.67
C HIS A 223 7.43 3.06 -11.59
N ARG A 224 6.76 2.86 -12.74
CA ARG A 224 5.52 2.06 -12.84
C ARG A 224 5.62 0.71 -12.11
N LYS A 225 6.73 -0.01 -12.33
CA LYS A 225 7.01 -1.31 -11.69
C LYS A 225 7.04 -1.23 -10.16
N THR A 226 7.61 -0.18 -9.59
CA THR A 226 7.64 0.05 -8.13
C THR A 226 6.23 0.28 -7.60
N LEU A 227 5.45 1.16 -8.25
CA LEU A 227 4.09 1.46 -7.82
C LEU A 227 3.15 0.25 -7.89
N PHE A 228 3.25 -0.57 -8.94
CA PHE A 228 2.49 -1.82 -9.00
C PHE A 228 2.89 -2.81 -7.88
N ARG A 229 4.18 -2.97 -7.57
CA ARG A 229 4.61 -3.85 -6.48
C ARG A 229 4.15 -3.35 -5.11
N ILE A 230 4.19 -2.04 -4.87
CA ILE A 230 3.61 -1.43 -3.66
C ILE A 230 2.10 -1.69 -3.62
N THR A 231 1.40 -1.45 -4.71
CA THR A 231 -0.06 -1.68 -4.83
C THR A 231 -0.43 -3.13 -4.54
N ALA A 232 0.34 -4.09 -5.05
CA ALA A 232 0.14 -5.51 -4.75
C ALA A 232 0.30 -5.81 -3.25
N SER A 233 1.29 -5.20 -2.58
CA SER A 233 1.47 -5.32 -1.13
C SER A 233 0.26 -4.79 -0.35
N LEU A 234 -0.39 -3.74 -0.86
CA LEU A 234 -1.61 -3.19 -0.27
C LEU A 234 -2.78 -4.16 -0.40
N PHE A 235 -3.00 -4.76 -1.57
CA PHE A 235 -4.03 -5.80 -1.75
C PHE A 235 -3.80 -7.01 -0.84
N PHE A 236 -2.57 -7.52 -0.80
CA PHE A 236 -2.22 -8.65 0.07
C PHE A 236 -2.49 -8.35 1.54
N SER A 237 -2.16 -7.13 1.97
CA SER A 237 -2.37 -6.68 3.34
C SER A 237 -3.84 -6.45 3.69
N LEU A 238 -4.76 -6.35 2.73
CA LEU A 238 -6.20 -6.17 2.96
C LEU A 238 -6.93 -7.47 3.28
N ILE A 239 -6.39 -8.62 2.86
CA ILE A 239 -6.99 -9.96 3.03
C ILE A 239 -7.60 -10.17 4.44
N PRO A 240 -6.88 -9.93 5.54
CA PRO A 240 -7.42 -10.21 6.87
C PRO A 240 -8.41 -9.15 7.38
N LEU A 241 -8.50 -7.98 6.74
CA LEU A 241 -9.30 -6.84 7.18
C LEU A 241 -10.69 -6.78 6.56
N HIS A 242 -10.94 -7.57 5.52
CA HIS A 242 -12.23 -7.67 4.87
C HIS A 242 -12.93 -8.98 5.23
N ARG A 243 -14.18 -9.11 4.75
CA ARG A 243 -14.95 -10.35 4.92
C ARG A 243 -14.19 -11.53 4.28
N PRO A 244 -14.24 -12.73 4.87
CA PRO A 244 -13.47 -13.88 4.40
C PRO A 244 -13.63 -14.20 2.91
N GLU A 245 -14.82 -13.94 2.35
CA GLU A 245 -15.15 -14.21 0.95
C GLU A 245 -14.33 -13.36 -0.03
N LEU A 246 -13.82 -12.20 0.42
CA LEU A 246 -12.96 -11.33 -0.39
C LEU A 246 -11.48 -11.72 -0.33
N GLY A 247 -11.07 -12.61 0.58
CA GLY A 247 -9.66 -12.98 0.75
C GLY A 247 -9.04 -13.52 -0.53
N ALA A 248 -9.74 -14.43 -1.21
CA ALA A 248 -9.27 -15.02 -2.46
C ALA A 248 -9.31 -14.02 -3.64
N VAL A 249 -10.27 -13.09 -3.65
CA VAL A 249 -10.34 -12.00 -4.65
C VAL A 249 -9.14 -11.07 -4.50
N PHE A 250 -8.84 -10.62 -3.27
CA PHE A 250 -7.68 -9.75 -3.04
C PHE A 250 -6.34 -10.47 -3.28
N LEU A 251 -6.27 -11.78 -3.03
CA LEU A 251 -5.11 -12.57 -3.41
C LEU A 251 -4.91 -12.60 -4.92
N ARG A 252 -5.99 -12.78 -5.69
CA ARG A 252 -5.97 -12.72 -7.14
C ARG A 252 -5.54 -11.34 -7.65
N MET A 253 -6.15 -10.26 -7.15
CA MET A 253 -5.76 -8.89 -7.49
C MET A 253 -4.29 -8.62 -7.18
N CYS A 254 -3.80 -9.09 -6.03
CA CYS A 254 -2.39 -9.02 -5.67
C CYS A 254 -1.50 -9.73 -6.71
N LYS A 255 -1.85 -10.96 -7.10
CA LYS A 255 -1.12 -11.72 -8.12
C LYS A 255 -1.09 -10.99 -9.46
N GLU A 256 -2.26 -10.60 -9.98
CA GLU A 256 -2.37 -9.90 -11.27
C GLU A 256 -1.58 -8.58 -11.28
N THR A 257 -1.61 -7.85 -10.17
CA THR A 257 -0.83 -6.61 -10.01
C THR A 257 0.68 -6.87 -10.02
N LEU A 258 1.15 -7.95 -9.39
CA LEU A 258 2.57 -8.37 -9.45
C LEU A 258 2.99 -8.86 -10.83
N ASP A 259 2.12 -9.57 -11.53
CA ASP A 259 2.39 -10.07 -12.87
C ASP A 259 2.48 -8.89 -13.85
N LYS A 260 1.57 -7.90 -13.75
CA LYS A 260 1.68 -6.61 -14.45
C LYS A 260 3.02 -5.94 -14.19
N ALA A 261 3.47 -5.85 -12.93
CA ALA A 261 4.77 -5.29 -12.59
C ALA A 261 5.96 -6.05 -13.21
N SER A 262 5.81 -7.37 -13.40
CA SER A 262 6.85 -8.24 -13.95
C SER A 262 6.96 -8.13 -15.47
N ASN A 263 5.83 -7.89 -16.14
CA ASN A 263 5.75 -7.74 -17.60
C ASN A 263 6.21 -6.36 -18.11
N ILE A 264 6.45 -5.39 -17.21
CA ILE A 264 7.04 -4.09 -17.57
C ILE A 264 8.53 -4.29 -17.85
N ASN A 265 8.86 -4.46 -19.14
CA ASN A 265 10.23 -4.46 -19.63
C ASN A 265 10.71 -3.01 -19.80
N TYR A 266 11.77 -2.62 -19.09
CA TYR A 266 12.50 -1.42 -19.46
C TYR A 266 13.34 -1.78 -20.71
N GLY A 267 13.07 -1.13 -21.84
CA GLY A 267 13.90 -1.27 -23.04
C GLY A 267 15.38 -0.93 -22.73
N PRO A 268 16.34 -1.38 -23.56
CA PRO A 268 17.76 -1.12 -23.35
C PRO A 268 18.06 0.37 -23.57
N GLY A 269 17.89 1.18 -22.51
CA GLY A 269 17.92 2.63 -22.61
C GLY A 269 18.12 3.32 -21.27
N ALA A 270 19.10 2.87 -20.49
CA ALA A 270 19.67 3.64 -19.38
C ALA A 270 21.12 3.17 -19.13
N ARG A 271 22.01 3.45 -20.09
CA ARG A 271 23.44 3.48 -19.78
C ARG A 271 23.67 4.64 -18.81
N SER A 272 24.28 4.35 -17.67
CA SER A 272 24.70 5.36 -16.72
C SER A 272 25.63 6.35 -17.41
N THR A 273 25.24 7.63 -17.48
CA THR A 273 26.22 8.69 -17.68
C THR A 273 26.94 8.89 -16.36
N ALA A 274 28.04 8.18 -16.20
CA ALA A 274 29.08 8.56 -15.27
C ALA A 274 29.57 9.97 -15.65
N GLY A 275 29.66 10.86 -14.66
CA GLY A 275 30.48 12.07 -14.74
C GLY A 275 29.75 13.40 -14.58
N VAL A 276 29.29 13.70 -13.35
CA VAL A 276 29.55 15.01 -12.71
C VAL A 276 29.65 14.75 -11.20
N THR A 277 30.84 14.99 -10.65
CA THR A 277 31.14 14.89 -9.22
C THR A 277 30.40 15.99 -8.46
N LEU A 278 29.30 15.66 -7.81
CA LEU A 278 28.69 16.50 -6.77
C LEU A 278 28.96 15.86 -5.40
N SER A 279 29.66 16.64 -4.57
CA SER A 279 30.12 16.29 -3.22
C SER A 279 29.00 15.68 -2.38
N ARG A 280 29.14 14.38 -2.09
CA ARG A 280 28.33 13.67 -1.08
C ARG A 280 28.91 14.02 0.28
N ARG A 281 28.18 14.77 1.11
CA ARG A 281 28.42 14.76 2.55
C ARG A 281 27.88 13.44 3.08
N ALA A 282 28.79 12.54 3.44
CA ALA A 282 28.48 11.41 4.29
C ALA A 282 28.08 11.92 5.68
N SER A 283 26.90 11.56 6.17
CA SER A 283 26.62 11.58 7.61
C SER A 283 27.07 10.23 8.19
N SER A 284 28.38 10.04 8.26
CA SER A 284 29.00 9.01 9.09
C SER A 284 28.98 9.50 10.53
N ASN A 285 28.28 8.77 11.41
CA ASN A 285 28.62 8.64 12.83
C ASN A 285 27.79 7.48 13.40
N PHE A 286 28.13 6.25 12.99
CA PHE A 286 27.87 5.08 13.82
C PHE A 286 29.12 4.86 14.66
N GLY A 287 29.03 5.25 15.94
CA GLY A 287 29.98 4.82 16.95
C GLY A 287 29.84 3.31 17.14
N SER A 288 30.94 2.61 16.97
CA SER A 288 31.18 1.27 17.47
C SER A 288 31.09 1.29 19.00
N ASP A 289 30.13 0.56 19.57
CA ASP A 289 30.29 -0.26 20.78
C ASP A 289 28.91 -0.72 21.30
N GLU A 290 28.63 -2.02 21.16
CA GLU A 290 28.33 -2.94 22.27
C GLU A 290 27.51 -4.17 21.83
N LYS A 291 28.22 -5.32 21.88
CA LYS A 291 27.79 -6.66 22.31
C LYS A 291 26.63 -7.33 21.57
N ALA A 292 27.05 -8.19 20.63
CA ALA A 292 26.31 -9.36 20.19
C ALA A 292 25.83 -10.20 21.39
N ARG A 293 24.51 -10.40 21.48
CA ARG A 293 23.92 -11.52 22.22
C ARG A 293 23.83 -12.70 21.27
N GLU A 294 24.75 -13.65 21.43
CA GLU A 294 24.63 -14.99 20.84
C GLU A 294 23.39 -15.68 21.39
N MET A 295 22.54 -16.20 20.50
CA MET A 295 21.50 -17.16 20.86
C MET A 295 22.09 -18.58 20.78
N PRO A 296 21.83 -19.45 21.78
CA PRO A 296 22.43 -20.77 21.81
C PRO A 296 21.81 -21.69 20.75
N ILE A 297 22.66 -22.24 19.88
CA ILE A 297 22.36 -23.41 19.06
C ILE A 297 22.33 -24.62 19.99
N VAL A 298 21.15 -25.14 20.30
CA VAL A 298 21.01 -26.44 20.97
C VAL A 298 20.99 -27.52 19.89
N SER A 299 22.10 -28.25 19.78
CA SER A 299 22.18 -29.51 19.04
C SER A 299 21.44 -30.60 19.82
N GLY A 300 20.23 -30.97 19.39
CA GLY A 300 19.51 -32.14 19.88
C GLY A 300 19.89 -33.38 19.07
N LYS A 301 20.50 -34.36 19.74
CA LYS A 301 20.81 -35.69 19.22
C LYS A 301 19.53 -36.42 18.80
N GLY A 302 19.65 -37.24 17.75
CA GLY A 302 18.55 -38.06 17.24
C GLY A 302 18.06 -39.09 18.24
N GLU A 303 16.75 -39.19 18.36
CA GLU A 303 16.04 -40.35 18.90
C GLU A 303 14.96 -40.75 17.89
N ASN A 304 14.99 -42.02 17.50
CA ASN A 304 14.00 -42.66 16.64
C ASN A 304 12.65 -42.68 17.35
N LEU A 305 11.64 -42.01 16.78
CA LEU A 305 10.25 -42.16 17.19
C LEU A 305 9.49 -43.03 16.18
N SER A 306 9.07 -44.18 16.69
CA SER A 306 8.23 -45.18 16.05
C SER A 306 6.82 -44.63 15.74
N ILE A 307 6.36 -44.91 14.54
CA ILE A 307 5.02 -44.58 14.03
C ILE A 307 3.98 -45.48 14.73
N PRO A 308 2.92 -44.95 15.37
CA PRO A 308 1.81 -45.77 15.81
C PRO A 308 0.81 -46.00 14.67
N ASN A 309 0.47 -47.27 14.47
CA ASN A 309 -0.59 -47.74 13.58
C ASN A 309 -1.96 -47.21 14.05
N VAL A 310 -2.69 -46.55 13.15
CA VAL A 310 -4.09 -46.16 13.36
C VAL A 310 -4.99 -47.32 12.93
N VAL A 311 -5.69 -47.91 13.90
CA VAL A 311 -6.75 -48.90 13.69
C VAL A 311 -8.07 -48.16 13.44
N VAL A 312 -8.66 -48.37 12.27
CA VAL A 312 -10.00 -47.88 11.91
C VAL A 312 -11.03 -48.87 12.46
N THR A 313 -11.85 -48.45 13.41
CA THR A 313 -13.07 -49.17 13.79
C THR A 313 -14.29 -48.45 13.22
N THR A 314 -14.95 -49.11 12.27
CA THR A 314 -16.31 -48.79 11.82
C THR A 314 -17.32 -49.19 12.91
N LYS A 315 -18.26 -48.31 13.22
CA LYS A 315 -19.48 -48.68 13.97
C LYS A 315 -20.68 -48.62 13.04
N GLN A 316 -21.45 -49.70 13.11
CA GLN A 316 -22.77 -49.93 12.53
C GLN A 316 -23.82 -48.98 13.12
#